data_AF-A0A0N4X4N4-F1
#
_entry.id   AF-A0A0N4X4N4-F1
#
_cell.length_a   1.000
_cell.length_b   1.000
_cell.length_c   1.000
_cell.angle_alpha   90.00
_cell.angle_beta   90.00
_cell.angle_gamma   90.00
#
_symmetry.space_group_name_H-M   'P 1'
#
loop_
_entity.id
_entity.type
_entity.pdbx_description
1 polymer ?
#
loop_
_entity_poly.entity_id
_entity_poly.type
_entity_poly.pdbx_seq_one_letter_code
_entity_poly.pdbx_strand_id
1 'polypeptide(L)'
;MNSLKLLGLSRPVYNAVVARSLASHPLADLLGRLNHVAIATPDLKKAAQFYKNLGAKVSEAVAQPEHGVYTVFVELPNSKLELLHPHGDKSPIQVEFDNELITQMFHLDRC
;
A
#
# COMPACT_ATOMS: atom_id res chain seq x y z
N MET A 1 -18.43 57.95 -33.86
CA MET A 1 -17.89 57.88 -32.48
C MET A 1 -18.75 56.90 -31.69
N ASN A 2 -18.08 55.95 -31.01
CA ASN A 2 -18.57 54.99 -30.01
C ASN A 2 -19.67 53.98 -30.40
N SER A 3 -19.22 52.81 -30.85
CA SER A 3 -19.97 51.57 -30.70
C SER A 3 -19.01 50.47 -30.22
N LEU A 4 -19.28 49.98 -29.00
CA LEU A 4 -19.04 48.62 -28.50
C LEU A 4 -17.73 47.93 -28.88
N LYS A 5 -16.73 48.03 -27.99
CA LYS A 5 -15.74 46.97 -27.76
C LYS A 5 -15.50 46.82 -26.26
N LEU A 6 -16.33 46.01 -25.60
CA LEU A 6 -16.05 45.48 -24.27
C LEU A 6 -16.18 43.96 -24.32
N LEU A 7 -15.22 43.30 -24.99
CA LEU A 7 -15.04 41.86 -24.94
C LEU A 7 -13.56 41.60 -24.66
N GLY A 8 -13.26 41.16 -23.44
CA GLY A 8 -11.91 40.89 -22.99
C GLY A 8 -11.84 40.40 -21.54
N LEU A 9 -12.86 39.67 -21.08
CA LEU A 9 -12.83 38.93 -19.81
C LEU A 9 -12.74 37.44 -20.13
N SER A 10 -11.58 37.00 -20.58
CA SER A 10 -11.22 35.57 -20.59
C SER A 10 -10.06 35.37 -19.62
N ARG A 11 -10.37 35.38 -18.32
CA ARG A 11 -9.50 34.74 -17.33
C ARG A 11 -9.67 33.24 -17.53
N PRO A 12 -8.61 32.45 -17.77
CA PRO A 12 -8.77 31.02 -17.87
C PRO A 12 -9.17 30.54 -16.48
N VAL A 13 -10.35 29.93 -16.38
CA VAL A 13 -10.74 29.13 -15.22
C VAL A 13 -9.86 27.88 -15.29
N TYR A 14 -8.61 28.00 -14.82
CA TYR A 14 -7.75 26.85 -14.60
C TYR A 14 -8.40 26.01 -13.52
N ASN A 15 -9.08 24.94 -13.97
CA ASN A 15 -9.38 23.71 -13.25
C ASN A 15 -9.13 23.78 -11.73
N ALA A 16 -10.10 24.34 -11.00
CA ALA A 16 -10.23 24.11 -9.56
C ALA A 16 -10.83 22.72 -9.33
N VAL A 17 -10.21 21.68 -9.90
CA VAL A 17 -10.34 20.33 -9.36
C VAL A 17 -9.31 20.25 -8.24
N VAL A 18 -9.56 21.01 -7.17
CA VAL A 18 -8.87 20.82 -5.91
C VAL A 18 -9.22 19.41 -5.49
N ALA A 19 -8.21 18.54 -5.46
CA ALA A 19 -8.32 17.20 -4.91
C ALA A 19 -9.07 17.30 -3.58
N ARG A 20 -10.26 16.71 -3.51
CA ARG A 20 -10.95 16.54 -2.22
C ARG A 20 -9.98 15.76 -1.34
N SER A 21 -9.43 16.42 -0.33
CA SER A 21 -8.65 15.74 0.70
C SER A 21 -9.56 14.68 1.31
N LEU A 22 -9.19 13.41 1.16
CA LEU A 22 -9.90 12.29 1.79
C LEU A 22 -9.69 12.29 3.31
N ALA A 23 -8.77 13.11 3.82
CA ALA A 23 -8.56 13.31 5.23
C ALA A 23 -9.60 14.26 5.82
N SER A 24 -10.39 13.75 6.75
CA SER A 24 -11.41 14.51 7.48
C SER A 24 -10.84 15.34 8.65
N HIS A 25 -9.60 15.08 9.08
CA HIS A 25 -9.00 15.71 10.25
C HIS A 25 -7.80 16.60 9.89
N PRO A 26 -7.69 17.82 10.44
CA PRO A 26 -6.60 18.77 10.16
C PRO A 26 -5.20 18.33 10.65
N LEU A 27 -5.12 17.17 11.32
CA LEU A 27 -3.86 16.58 11.78
C LEU A 27 -3.44 15.37 10.93
N ALA A 28 -4.16 15.05 9.84
CA ALA A 28 -3.85 13.89 9.01
C ALA A 28 -2.45 13.96 8.39
N ASP A 29 -1.91 15.16 8.17
CA ASP A 29 -0.55 15.34 7.65
C ASP A 29 0.53 14.88 8.66
N LEU A 30 0.19 14.74 9.95
CA LEU A 30 1.08 14.15 10.97
C LEU A 30 1.14 12.62 10.88
N LEU A 31 0.27 11.97 10.08
CA LEU A 31 0.28 10.52 9.94
C LEU A 31 1.49 10.01 9.15
N GLY A 32 2.13 10.86 8.35
CA GLY A 32 3.27 10.46 7.51
C GLY A 32 2.85 9.60 6.32
N ARG A 33 3.83 9.06 5.59
CA ARG A 33 3.59 8.13 4.48
C ARG A 33 3.56 6.69 4.99
N LEU A 34 2.85 5.83 4.26
CA LEU A 34 2.82 4.40 4.50
C LEU A 34 4.18 3.78 4.17
N ASN A 35 4.80 3.13 5.15
CA ASN A 35 6.12 2.53 5.01
C ASN A 35 6.03 1.19 4.28
N HIS A 36 5.24 0.26 4.82
CA HIS A 36 4.93 -1.01 4.18
C HIS A 36 3.57 -1.56 4.62
N VAL A 37 3.09 -2.57 3.88
CA VAL A 37 1.90 -3.35 4.22
C VAL A 37 2.29 -4.81 4.41
N ALA A 38 2.07 -5.35 5.61
CA ALA A 38 2.30 -6.76 5.88
C ALA A 38 1.05 -7.58 5.52
N ILE A 39 1.21 -8.65 4.74
CA ILE A 39 0.14 -9.53 4.28
C ILE A 39 0.50 -10.96 4.64
N ALA A 40 -0.30 -11.59 5.50
CA ALA A 40 -0.18 -13.02 5.80
C ALA A 40 -0.72 -13.84 4.62
N THR A 41 0.14 -14.71 4.08
CA THR A 41 -0.14 -15.54 2.90
C THR A 41 0.05 -17.03 3.20
N PRO A 42 -0.86 -17.91 2.74
CA PRO A 42 -0.78 -19.35 3.01
C PRO A 42 0.28 -20.03 2.15
N ASP A 43 0.67 -19.43 1.03
CA ASP A 43 1.72 -19.92 0.14
C ASP A 43 2.54 -18.75 -0.40
N LEU A 44 3.74 -18.55 0.17
CA LEU A 44 4.65 -17.49 -0.26
C LEU A 44 5.06 -17.60 -1.71
N LYS A 45 5.22 -18.82 -2.25
CA LYS A 45 5.70 -19.00 -3.62
C LYS A 45 4.63 -18.55 -4.60
N LYS A 46 3.37 -18.95 -4.38
CA LYS A 46 2.24 -18.50 -5.21
C LYS A 46 2.03 -17.00 -5.10
N ALA A 47 2.07 -16.45 -3.88
CA ALA A 47 1.91 -15.01 -3.67
C ALA A 47 3.03 -14.21 -4.34
N ALA A 48 4.29 -14.61 -4.17
CA ALA A 48 5.43 -13.98 -4.82
C ALA A 48 5.35 -14.07 -6.34
N GLN A 49 4.96 -15.22 -6.90
CA GLN A 49 4.77 -15.40 -8.34
C GLN A 49 3.65 -14.51 -8.88
N PHE A 50 2.55 -14.36 -8.14
CA PHE A 50 1.46 -13.48 -8.52
C PHE A 50 1.95 -12.04 -8.73
N TYR A 51 2.69 -11.48 -7.77
CA TYR A 51 3.24 -10.12 -7.90
C TYR A 51 4.35 -10.02 -8.96
N LYS A 52 5.19 -11.05 -9.13
CA LYS A 52 6.17 -11.10 -10.24
C LYS A 52 5.48 -11.06 -11.60
N ASN A 53 4.39 -11.80 -11.77
CA ASN A 53 3.63 -11.85 -13.03
C ASN A 53 2.93 -10.53 -13.33
N LEU A 54 2.59 -9.73 -12.31
CA LEU A 54 2.09 -8.37 -12.46
C LEU A 54 3.20 -7.35 -12.79
N GLY A 55 4.47 -7.78 -12.84
CA GLY A 55 5.62 -6.93 -13.18
C GLY A 55 6.23 -6.20 -11.97
N ALA A 56 5.86 -6.56 -10.75
CA ALA A 56 6.50 -6.02 -9.55
C ALA A 56 7.88 -6.65 -9.32
N LYS A 57 8.81 -5.89 -8.73
CA LYS A 57 10.10 -6.41 -8.30
C LYS A 57 9.93 -7.11 -6.95
N VAL A 58 10.19 -8.42 -6.92
CA VAL A 58 9.97 -9.26 -5.74
C VAL A 58 11.28 -9.90 -5.31
N SER A 59 11.61 -9.81 -4.02
CA SER A 59 12.80 -10.41 -3.41
C SER A 59 12.68 -11.93 -3.27
N GLU A 60 13.78 -12.57 -2.85
CA GLU A 60 13.74 -13.95 -2.37
C GLU A 60 13.09 -14.04 -0.98
N ALA A 61 12.66 -15.24 -0.60
CA ALA A 61 12.11 -15.50 0.72
C ALA A 61 13.24 -15.56 1.76
N VAL A 62 13.14 -14.71 2.78
CA VAL A 62 14.10 -14.63 3.89
C VAL A 62 13.44 -15.17 5.14
N ALA A 63 14.12 -16.08 5.85
CA ALA A 63 13.67 -16.56 7.15
C ALA A 63 13.96 -15.51 8.23
N GLN A 64 12.95 -15.13 8.99
CA GLN A 64 13.07 -14.27 10.18
C GLN A 64 12.69 -15.09 11.44
N PRO A 65 13.62 -15.93 11.94
CA PRO A 65 13.33 -16.86 13.04
C PRO A 65 12.98 -16.14 14.34
N GLU A 66 13.51 -14.94 14.60
CA GLU A 66 13.15 -14.13 15.78
C GLU A 66 11.67 -13.73 15.80
N HIS A 67 11.08 -13.55 14.61
CA HIS A 67 9.67 -13.21 14.43
C HIS A 67 8.80 -14.43 14.09
N GLY A 68 9.41 -15.60 13.92
CA GLY A 68 8.70 -16.84 13.56
C GLY A 68 8.01 -16.78 12.19
N VAL A 69 8.55 -16.03 11.24
CA VAL A 69 7.96 -15.87 9.90
C VAL A 69 9.00 -15.96 8.79
N TYR A 70 8.57 -16.40 7.62
CA TYR A 70 9.25 -16.14 6.35
C TYR A 70 8.68 -14.86 5.73
N THR A 71 9.56 -14.04 5.17
CA THR A 71 9.18 -12.77 4.55
C THR A 71 9.65 -12.70 3.11
N VAL A 72 8.78 -12.24 2.22
CA VAL A 72 9.11 -11.84 0.85
C VAL A 72 8.72 -10.39 0.66
N PHE A 73 9.62 -9.59 0.10
CA PHE A 73 9.39 -8.17 -0.16
C PHE A 73 8.95 -7.96 -1.60
N VAL A 74 7.87 -7.20 -1.79
CA VAL A 74 7.44 -6.67 -3.08
C VAL A 74 7.69 -5.16 -3.08
N GLU A 75 8.56 -4.71 -3.96
CA GLU A 75 8.85 -3.28 -4.13
C GLU A 75 7.76 -2.63 -5.00
N LEU A 76 7.10 -1.62 -4.44
CA LEU A 76 6.19 -0.73 -5.15
C LEU A 76 6.83 0.68 -5.22
N PRO A 77 6.44 1.53 -6.19
CA PRO A 77 7.03 2.86 -6.34
C PRO A 77 6.75 3.79 -5.16
N ASN A 78 5.68 3.54 -4.40
CA ASN A 78 5.22 4.39 -3.30
C ASN A 78 5.37 3.74 -1.91
N SER A 79 5.58 2.43 -1.82
CA SER A 79 5.63 1.67 -0.56
C SER A 79 6.21 0.27 -0.79
N LYS A 80 6.21 -0.58 0.23
CA LYS A 80 6.62 -1.98 0.13
C LYS A 80 5.48 -2.89 0.60
N LEU A 81 5.35 -4.08 0.00
CA LEU A 81 4.52 -5.14 0.57
C LEU A 81 5.42 -6.20 1.18
N GLU A 82 5.06 -6.66 2.37
CA GLU A 82 5.74 -7.73 3.08
C GLU A 82 4.81 -8.93 3.12
N LEU A 83 5.08 -9.93 2.28
CA LEU A 83 4.34 -11.18 2.28
C LEU A 83 4.94 -12.06 3.38
N LEU A 84 4.12 -12.39 4.37
CA LEU A 84 4.50 -13.18 5.53
C LEU A 84 3.91 -14.58 5.43
N HIS A 85 4.65 -15.56 5.92
CA HIS A 85 4.16 -16.92 6.12
C HIS A 85 4.74 -17.50 7.40
N PRO A 86 3.93 -18.26 8.16
CA PRO A 86 4.36 -18.78 9.45
C PRO A 86 5.58 -19.69 9.28
N HIS A 87 6.52 -19.56 10.21
CA HIS A 87 7.68 -20.42 10.33
C HIS A 87 7.69 -21.06 11.73
N GLY A 88 7.29 -22.33 11.79
CA GLY A 88 7.19 -23.12 13.02
C GLY A 88 5.83 -23.01 13.73
N ASP A 89 5.61 -23.88 14.72
CA ASP A 89 4.31 -24.09 15.39
C ASP A 89 3.94 -23.02 16.44
N LYS A 90 4.81 -22.02 16.64
CA LYS A 90 4.61 -20.89 17.56
C LYS A 90 4.58 -19.54 16.83
N SER A 91 4.21 -19.54 15.56
CA SER A 91 4.20 -18.30 14.79
C SER A 91 3.07 -17.39 15.29
N PRO A 92 3.34 -16.11 15.58
CA PRO A 92 2.30 -15.16 16.00
C PRO A 92 1.18 -15.02 14.98
N ILE A 93 1.49 -15.28 13.70
CA ILE A 93 0.56 -15.14 12.57
C ILE A 93 -0.24 -16.41 12.28
N GLN A 94 -0.12 -17.44 13.12
CA GLN A 94 -0.78 -18.73 12.91
C GLN A 94 -2.30 -18.65 13.13
N VAL A 95 -2.73 -17.75 14.02
CA VAL A 95 -4.15 -17.49 14.35
C VAL A 95 -4.92 -16.94 13.14
N GLU A 96 -4.24 -16.22 12.24
CA GLU A 96 -4.80 -15.61 11.05
C GLU A 96 -5.15 -16.63 9.96
N PHE A 97 -4.57 -17.83 10.01
CA PHE A 97 -4.83 -18.94 9.08
C PHE A 97 -5.88 -19.93 9.57
N ASP A 98 -6.25 -19.88 10.86
CA ASP A 98 -7.30 -20.73 11.43
C ASP A 98 -8.72 -20.30 11.02
N ASN A 99 -8.86 -19.09 10.48
CA ASN A 99 -10.10 -18.59 9.87
C ASN A 99 -10.00 -18.74 8.34
N GLU A 100 -11.09 -19.10 7.66
CA GLU A 100 -11.18 -19.39 6.20
C GLU A 100 -10.77 -18.23 5.24
N LEU A 101 -10.11 -17.19 5.74
CA LEU A 101 -9.63 -16.04 4.98
C LEU A 101 -8.28 -16.34 4.34
N ILE A 102 -8.30 -16.40 3.02
CA ILE A 102 -7.25 -16.91 2.13
C ILE A 102 -6.01 -16.00 2.12
N THR A 103 -6.13 -14.75 2.57
CA THR A 103 -5.06 -13.74 2.67
C THR A 103 -5.54 -12.60 3.57
N GLN A 104 -4.80 -12.25 4.62
CA GLN A 104 -5.18 -11.17 5.56
C GLN A 104 -4.07 -10.14 5.71
N MET A 105 -4.45 -8.87 5.78
CA MET A 105 -3.52 -7.77 6.08
C MET A 105 -3.20 -7.79 7.57
N PHE A 106 -1.92 -7.91 7.92
CA PHE A 106 -1.44 -8.13 9.28
C PHE A 106 -1.17 -6.82 10.02
N HIS A 107 -0.41 -5.91 9.41
CA HIS A 107 -0.09 -4.61 10.02
C HIS A 107 0.27 -3.54 8.96
N LEU A 108 0.13 -2.26 9.35
CA LEU A 108 0.51 -1.09 8.57
C LEU A 108 1.50 -0.24 9.37
N ASP A 109 2.73 -0.11 8.86
CA ASP A 109 3.75 0.75 9.48
C ASP A 109 3.74 2.16 8.89
N ARG A 110 3.89 3.15 9.78
CA ARG A 110 4.07 4.57 9.42
C ARG A 110 5.56 4.90 9.38
N CYS A 111 5.96 5.79 8.46
CA CYS A 111 7.28 6.42 8.48
C CYS A 111 7.45 7.39 9.65
#